data_AF-A0A5C7B9U4-F1
#
_entry.id   AF-A0A5C7B9U4-F1
#
_cell.length_a   1.000
_cell.length_b   1.000
_cell.length_c   1.000
_cell.angle_alpha   90.00
_cell.angle_beta   90.00
_cell.angle_gamma   90.00
#
_symmetry.space_group_name_H-M   'P 1'
#
loop_
_entity.id
_entity.type
_entity.pdbx_description
1 polymer ?
#
loop_
_entity_poly.entity_id
_entity_poly.type
_entity_poly.pdbx_seq_one_letter_code
_entity_poly.pdbx_strand_id
1 'polypeptide(L)'
;MKTLKNTQKENNTQTRVSKLFQAVMILAMLFIASDIYAQNQEVEFEVYTNSAAKASQYLLGDDVALRDCASVQCEKLTTISIGTHVRLLAKSERSQIINGVTSRFYKIKMGPQVGWIWGGLISQKTMVSQMNPEIKFVFGEAGVDYKGYKCFQIRAVKNGEEIDKIYVKSEFLTHDLVSIINKQENTYGTDVITLCNPDSESCDVTSSNSYIVFKNNKLMQTTTLVALEKIELQQDNYAVSCEFENK
;
A
#
# COMPACT_ATOMS: atom_id res chain seq x y z
N MET A 1 1.78 65.40 -48.37
CA MET A 1 1.58 65.22 -46.92
C MET A 1 0.51 64.16 -46.71
N LYS A 2 0.88 62.88 -46.54
CA LYS A 2 -0.04 61.77 -46.22
C LYS A 2 0.61 61.00 -45.07
N THR A 3 0.03 61.10 -43.88
CA THR A 3 0.53 60.43 -42.68
C THR A 3 -0.58 59.64 -41.99
N LEU A 4 -0.25 58.38 -41.69
CA LEU A 4 -0.56 57.65 -40.44
C LEU A 4 -2.04 57.54 -40.02
N LYS A 5 -2.74 56.51 -40.49
CA LYS A 5 -3.95 56.00 -39.79
C LYS A 5 -4.07 54.46 -39.67
N ASN A 6 -3.15 53.66 -40.22
CA ASN A 6 -3.33 52.20 -40.23
C ASN A 6 -2.61 51.42 -39.11
N THR A 7 -1.67 52.03 -38.37
CA THR A 7 -0.81 51.27 -37.43
C THR A 7 -1.48 50.94 -36.08
N GLN A 8 -2.55 51.65 -35.70
CA GLN A 8 -3.11 51.53 -34.33
C GLN A 8 -4.14 50.40 -34.17
N LYS A 9 -4.79 49.96 -35.25
CA LYS A 9 -5.84 48.93 -35.22
C LYS A 9 -5.29 47.50 -35.26
N GLU A 10 -4.15 47.31 -35.94
CA GLU A 10 -3.40 46.04 -35.96
C GLU A 10 -2.81 45.73 -34.58
N ASN A 11 -2.18 46.70 -33.92
CA ASN A 11 -1.55 46.51 -32.61
C ASN A 11 -2.52 46.05 -31.50
N ASN A 12 -3.75 46.57 -31.48
CA ASN A 12 -4.77 46.20 -30.46
C ASN A 12 -5.39 44.81 -30.71
N THR A 13 -5.52 44.41 -31.98
CA THR A 13 -6.05 43.08 -32.34
C THR A 13 -5.00 42.01 -32.08
N GLN A 14 -3.74 42.29 -32.40
CA GLN A 14 -2.61 41.40 -32.17
C GLN A 14 -2.32 41.18 -30.68
N THR A 15 -2.45 42.21 -29.83
CA THR A 15 -2.33 42.07 -28.36
C THR A 15 -3.50 41.34 -27.71
N ARG A 16 -4.70 41.37 -28.32
CA ARG A 16 -5.85 40.62 -27.81
C ARG A 16 -5.76 39.13 -28.17
N VAL A 17 -5.32 38.82 -29.39
CA VAL A 17 -5.06 37.44 -29.84
C VAL A 17 -3.91 36.81 -29.06
N SER A 18 -2.83 37.55 -28.76
CA SER A 18 -1.73 37.03 -27.95
C SER A 18 -2.14 36.72 -26.51
N LYS A 19 -2.97 37.57 -25.88
CA LYS A 19 -3.52 37.31 -24.53
C LYS A 19 -4.48 36.12 -24.50
N LEU A 20 -5.31 35.96 -25.53
CA LEU A 20 -6.19 34.79 -25.68
C LEU A 20 -5.37 33.50 -25.86
N PHE A 21 -4.33 33.54 -26.71
CA PHE A 21 -3.44 32.39 -26.92
C PHE A 21 -2.68 32.03 -25.64
N GLN A 22 -2.22 33.02 -24.88
CA GLN A 22 -1.53 32.84 -23.60
C GLN A 22 -2.46 32.27 -22.51
N ALA A 23 -3.72 32.72 -22.46
CA ALA A 23 -4.72 32.16 -21.55
C ALA A 23 -5.07 30.70 -21.89
N VAL A 24 -5.19 30.36 -23.18
CA VAL A 24 -5.39 28.98 -23.64
C VAL A 24 -4.19 28.09 -23.29
N MET A 25 -2.96 28.60 -23.44
CA MET A 25 -1.75 27.88 -23.05
C MET A 25 -1.65 27.64 -21.54
N ILE A 26 -1.99 28.62 -20.71
CA ILE A 26 -2.03 28.45 -19.24
C ILE A 26 -3.09 27.43 -18.86
N LEU A 27 -4.27 27.48 -19.47
CA LEU A 27 -5.35 26.53 -19.23
C LEU A 27 -4.93 25.10 -19.64
N ALA A 28 -4.27 24.94 -20.78
CA ALA A 28 -3.74 23.65 -21.23
C ALA A 28 -2.65 23.11 -20.28
N MET A 29 -1.76 23.96 -19.76
CA MET A 29 -0.77 23.57 -18.76
C MET A 29 -1.42 23.14 -17.44
N LEU A 30 -2.52 23.77 -17.02
CA LEU A 30 -3.27 23.37 -15.82
C LEU A 30 -3.96 22.01 -16.01
N PHE A 31 -4.49 21.72 -17.20
CA PHE A 31 -5.04 20.40 -17.52
C PHE A 31 -3.95 19.31 -17.52
N ILE A 32 -2.79 19.57 -18.14
CA ILE A 32 -1.66 18.62 -18.14
C ILE A 32 -1.14 18.40 -16.71
N ALA A 33 -1.09 19.45 -15.87
CA ALA A 33 -0.66 19.32 -14.49
C ALA A 33 -1.62 18.46 -13.65
N SER A 34 -2.93 18.47 -13.94
CA SER A 34 -3.90 17.64 -13.20
C SER A 34 -3.73 16.14 -13.46
N ASP A 35 -3.27 15.74 -14.65
CA ASP A 35 -3.02 14.33 -14.97
C ASP A 35 -1.75 13.79 -14.30
N ILE A 36 -0.78 14.66 -13.96
CA ILE A 36 0.48 14.26 -13.30
C ILE A 36 0.25 13.83 -11.84
N TYR A 37 -0.80 14.31 -11.17
CA TYR A 37 -1.16 13.91 -9.81
C TYR A 37 -1.86 12.53 -9.73
N ALA A 38 -2.10 11.86 -10.86
CA ALA A 38 -2.73 10.53 -10.91
C ALA A 38 -1.75 9.34 -10.75
N GLN A 39 -0.48 9.58 -10.39
CA GLN A 39 0.57 8.54 -10.34
C GLN A 39 0.53 7.62 -9.09
N ASN A 40 -0.50 7.68 -8.25
CA ASN A 40 -0.65 6.68 -7.19
C ASN A 40 -1.20 5.37 -7.77
N GLN A 41 -0.31 4.40 -7.94
CA GLN A 41 -0.65 3.03 -8.32
C GLN A 41 -1.72 2.48 -7.37
N GLU A 42 -2.80 1.96 -7.95
CA GLU A 42 -3.91 1.38 -7.19
C GLU A 42 -3.50 0.04 -6.58
N VAL A 43 -3.84 -0.17 -5.30
CA VAL A 43 -3.79 -1.49 -4.68
C VAL A 43 -4.96 -2.30 -5.21
N GLU A 44 -4.65 -3.25 -6.09
CA GLU A 44 -5.62 -4.04 -6.83
C GLU A 44 -5.45 -5.54 -6.60
N PHE A 45 -6.58 -6.23 -6.49
CA PHE A 45 -6.68 -7.67 -6.35
C PHE A 45 -7.52 -8.30 -7.46
N GLU A 46 -7.18 -9.54 -7.80
CA GLU A 46 -7.99 -10.37 -8.69
C GLU A 46 -9.27 -10.84 -8.00
N VAL A 47 -10.36 -10.85 -8.77
CA VAL A 47 -11.66 -11.35 -8.32
C VAL A 47 -11.93 -12.73 -8.92
N TYR A 48 -12.83 -13.48 -8.30
CA TYR A 48 -13.07 -14.89 -8.61
C TYR A 48 -13.44 -15.14 -10.08
N THR A 49 -14.15 -14.19 -10.71
CA THR A 49 -14.52 -14.27 -12.13
C THR A 49 -13.31 -14.19 -13.07
N ASN A 50 -12.23 -13.54 -12.65
CA ASN A 50 -11.00 -13.38 -13.43
C ASN A 50 -9.99 -14.48 -13.09
N SER A 51 -9.83 -14.80 -11.81
CA SER A 51 -8.91 -15.84 -11.36
C SER A 51 -9.35 -16.42 -10.01
N ALA A 52 -9.89 -17.64 -10.04
CA ALA A 52 -10.27 -18.35 -8.82
C ALA A 52 -9.08 -18.59 -7.87
N ALA A 53 -7.90 -18.86 -8.42
CA ALA A 53 -6.67 -19.13 -7.66
C ALA A 53 -6.13 -17.88 -6.94
N LYS A 54 -6.27 -16.69 -7.52
CA LYS A 54 -5.77 -15.43 -6.96
C LYS A 54 -6.83 -14.64 -6.17
N ALA A 55 -8.09 -15.05 -6.21
CA ALA A 55 -9.19 -14.37 -5.53
C ALA A 55 -9.34 -14.72 -4.04
N SER A 56 -8.47 -15.59 -3.50
CA SER A 56 -8.47 -15.95 -2.08
C SER A 56 -7.40 -15.13 -1.36
N GLN A 57 -7.81 -14.32 -0.39
CA GLN A 57 -6.95 -13.33 0.26
C GLN A 57 -7.14 -13.34 1.78
N TYR A 58 -6.17 -12.77 2.50
CA TYR A 58 -6.25 -12.55 3.94
C TYR A 58 -6.45 -11.06 4.24
N LEU A 59 -7.10 -10.74 5.35
CA LEU A 59 -7.26 -9.35 5.79
C LEU A 59 -6.00 -8.83 6.49
N LEU A 60 -5.64 -7.59 6.14
CA LEU A 60 -4.56 -6.80 6.75
C LEU A 60 -5.08 -5.89 7.86
N GLY A 61 -6.29 -5.35 7.68
CA GLY A 61 -6.93 -4.48 8.67
C GLY A 61 -7.37 -5.28 9.90
N ASP A 62 -7.27 -4.65 11.06
CA ASP A 62 -8.03 -5.08 12.24
C ASP A 62 -9.42 -4.44 12.22
N ASP A 63 -10.39 -5.10 12.84
CA ASP A 63 -11.78 -4.66 12.89
C ASP A 63 -12.37 -4.17 11.54
N VAL A 64 -12.19 -4.96 10.48
CA VAL A 64 -12.65 -4.60 9.13
C VAL A 64 -14.17 -4.56 9.05
N ALA A 65 -14.73 -3.38 8.75
CA ALA A 65 -16.17 -3.20 8.57
C ALA A 65 -16.66 -3.89 7.28
N LEU A 66 -17.49 -4.92 7.42
CA LEU A 66 -18.25 -5.51 6.31
C LEU A 66 -19.50 -4.68 6.07
N ARG A 67 -19.72 -4.25 4.82
CA ARG A 67 -20.80 -3.34 4.46
C ARG A 67 -21.78 -3.92 3.44
N ASP A 68 -22.99 -3.39 3.41
CA ASP A 68 -24.02 -3.79 2.46
C ASP A 68 -23.78 -3.24 1.04
N CYS A 69 -23.09 -2.10 0.91
CA CYS A 69 -22.62 -1.54 -0.35
C CYS A 69 -21.16 -1.05 -0.35
N ALA A 70 -20.65 -0.73 -1.55
CA ALA A 70 -19.26 -0.39 -1.84
C ALA A 70 -18.86 1.05 -1.44
N SER A 71 -19.09 1.46 -0.20
CA SER A 71 -18.71 2.78 0.32
C SER A 71 -18.59 2.79 1.84
N VAL A 72 -17.75 3.69 2.39
CA VAL A 72 -17.63 3.90 3.84
C VAL A 72 -18.89 4.46 4.49
N GLN A 73 -19.82 5.02 3.69
CA GLN A 73 -21.11 5.56 4.16
C GLN A 73 -22.22 4.49 4.21
N CYS A 74 -21.95 3.30 3.68
CA CYS A 74 -22.90 2.18 3.68
C CYS A 74 -23.08 1.57 5.08
N GLU A 75 -24.17 0.85 5.30
CA GLU A 75 -24.45 0.22 6.59
C GLU A 75 -23.35 -0.80 6.94
N LYS A 76 -22.86 -0.76 8.17
CA LYS A 76 -21.93 -1.78 8.68
C LYS A 76 -22.73 -2.99 9.14
N LEU A 77 -22.65 -4.08 8.39
CA LEU A 77 -23.29 -5.35 8.69
C LEU A 77 -22.64 -6.05 9.89
N THR A 78 -21.30 -6.08 9.91
CA THR A 78 -20.50 -6.66 11.01
C THR A 78 -19.07 -6.14 10.92
N THR A 79 -18.26 -6.52 11.90
CA THR A 79 -16.80 -6.37 11.90
C THR A 79 -16.14 -7.73 11.66
N ILE A 80 -14.99 -7.75 10.98
CA ILE A 80 -14.21 -8.95 10.67
C ILE A 80 -12.79 -8.76 11.19
N SER A 81 -12.29 -9.77 11.90
CA SER A 81 -10.94 -9.77 12.47
C SER A 81 -9.84 -9.85 11.40
N ILE A 82 -8.67 -9.32 11.73
CA ILE A 82 -7.45 -9.42 10.93
C ILE A 82 -7.08 -10.88 10.63
N GLY A 83 -6.43 -11.16 9.50
CA GLY A 83 -6.00 -12.50 9.13
C GLY A 83 -7.17 -13.45 8.81
N THR A 84 -8.40 -12.95 8.72
CA THR A 84 -9.54 -13.72 8.20
C THR A 84 -9.32 -14.03 6.73
N HIS A 85 -9.54 -15.28 6.35
CA HIS A 85 -9.46 -15.72 4.95
C HIS A 85 -10.78 -15.43 4.23
N VAL A 86 -10.71 -14.70 3.12
CA VAL A 86 -11.88 -14.24 2.36
C VAL A 86 -11.72 -14.55 0.88
N ARG A 87 -12.86 -14.69 0.19
CA ARG A 87 -12.88 -14.83 -1.27
C ARG A 87 -13.47 -13.59 -1.92
N LEU A 88 -12.73 -12.99 -2.84
CA LEU A 88 -13.12 -11.77 -3.56
C LEU A 88 -14.02 -12.15 -4.75
N LEU A 89 -15.27 -11.71 -4.72
CA LEU A 89 -16.29 -12.03 -5.73
C LEU A 89 -16.38 -10.99 -6.83
N ALA A 90 -16.25 -9.71 -6.47
CA ALA A 90 -16.35 -8.57 -7.38
C ALA A 90 -15.62 -7.37 -6.78
N LYS A 91 -15.42 -6.32 -7.58
CA LYS A 91 -14.87 -5.03 -7.15
C LYS A 91 -15.71 -3.88 -7.69
N SER A 92 -15.73 -2.75 -6.98
CA SER A 92 -16.41 -1.53 -7.42
C SER A 92 -15.76 -0.97 -8.68
N GLU A 93 -16.54 -0.24 -9.49
CA GLU A 93 -16.00 0.38 -10.70
C GLU A 93 -14.95 1.45 -10.38
N ARG A 94 -15.24 2.27 -9.36
CA ARG A 94 -14.39 3.38 -8.94
C ARG A 94 -13.56 3.00 -7.72
N SER A 95 -12.30 3.43 -7.72
CA SER A 95 -11.43 3.40 -6.56
C SER A 95 -11.75 4.57 -5.61
N GLN A 96 -11.34 4.43 -4.35
CA GLN A 96 -11.38 5.46 -3.33
C GLN A 96 -10.02 5.58 -2.69
N ILE A 97 -9.67 6.80 -2.30
CA ILE A 97 -8.45 7.09 -1.56
C ILE A 97 -8.82 7.20 -0.08
N ILE A 98 -8.24 6.34 0.76
CA ILE A 98 -8.40 6.39 2.21
C ILE A 98 -7.00 6.27 2.82
N ASN A 99 -6.65 7.19 3.72
CA ASN A 99 -5.32 7.31 4.33
C ASN A 99 -4.16 7.33 3.31
N GLY A 100 -4.40 7.90 2.11
CA GLY A 100 -3.41 7.98 1.04
C GLY A 100 -3.23 6.71 0.21
N VAL A 101 -3.92 5.61 0.54
CA VAL A 101 -3.95 4.40 -0.29
C VAL A 101 -5.10 4.50 -1.27
N THR A 102 -4.84 4.26 -2.55
CA THR A 102 -5.88 4.17 -3.59
C THR A 102 -6.30 2.72 -3.76
N SER A 103 -7.57 2.38 -3.52
CA SER A 103 -8.09 1.02 -3.76
C SER A 103 -9.60 1.00 -3.98
N ARG A 104 -10.09 -0.02 -4.68
CA ARG A 104 -11.52 -0.30 -4.86
C ARG A 104 -12.13 -0.95 -3.62
N PHE A 105 -13.46 -0.94 -3.56
CA PHE A 105 -14.19 -1.83 -2.66
C PHE A 105 -14.33 -3.20 -3.29
N TYR A 106 -14.19 -4.24 -2.49
CA TYR A 106 -14.30 -5.63 -2.91
C TYR A 106 -15.50 -6.28 -2.25
N LYS A 107 -16.35 -6.91 -3.06
CA LYS A 107 -17.40 -7.80 -2.56
C LYS A 107 -16.74 -9.10 -2.17
N ILE A 108 -16.89 -9.51 -0.93
CA ILE A 108 -16.23 -10.69 -0.38
C ILE A 108 -17.23 -11.73 0.13
N LYS A 109 -16.76 -12.96 0.26
CA LYS A 109 -17.48 -14.06 0.90
C LYS A 109 -16.62 -14.73 1.97
N MET A 110 -17.21 -14.92 3.16
CA MET A 110 -16.67 -15.76 4.24
C MET A 110 -17.79 -16.62 4.82
N GLY A 111 -17.69 -17.94 4.65
CA GLY A 111 -18.79 -18.85 5.01
C GLY A 111 -20.13 -18.39 4.39
N PRO A 112 -21.18 -18.14 5.20
CA PRO A 112 -22.47 -17.64 4.72
C PRO A 112 -22.51 -16.12 4.51
N GLN A 113 -21.56 -15.36 5.06
CA GLN A 113 -21.58 -13.89 5.02
C GLN A 113 -21.03 -13.36 3.70
N VAL A 114 -21.71 -12.35 3.18
CA VAL A 114 -21.33 -11.64 1.96
C VAL A 114 -21.54 -10.14 2.18
N GLY A 115 -20.58 -9.34 1.74
CA GLY A 115 -20.65 -7.88 1.83
C GLY A 115 -19.44 -7.24 1.17
N TRP A 116 -19.26 -5.95 1.37
CA TRP A 116 -18.20 -5.15 0.78
C TRP A 116 -17.19 -4.69 1.84
N ILE A 117 -15.91 -4.73 1.50
CA ILE A 117 -14.82 -4.17 2.28
C ILE A 117 -13.96 -3.26 1.40
N TRP A 118 -13.29 -2.29 1.99
CA TRP A 118 -12.33 -1.47 1.25
C TRP A 118 -11.01 -2.22 1.03
N GLY A 119 -10.47 -2.20 -0.19
CA GLY A 119 -9.35 -3.04 -0.61
C GLY A 119 -8.02 -2.73 0.08
N GLY A 120 -7.82 -1.52 0.59
CA GLY A 120 -6.64 -1.18 1.40
C GLY A 120 -6.56 -1.93 2.73
N LEU A 121 -7.61 -2.68 3.12
CA LEU A 121 -7.62 -3.56 4.29
C LEU A 121 -7.37 -5.03 3.94
N ILE A 122 -7.08 -5.34 2.68
CA ILE A 122 -6.72 -6.68 2.21
C ILE A 122 -5.20 -6.77 2.12
N SER A 123 -4.64 -7.91 2.55
CA SER A 123 -3.21 -8.16 2.51
C SER A 123 -2.72 -8.31 1.08
N GLN A 124 -1.73 -7.51 0.68
CA GLN A 124 -1.07 -7.62 -0.63
C GLN A 124 -0.15 -8.85 -0.70
N LYS A 125 0.41 -9.26 0.44
CA LYS A 125 1.13 -10.54 0.58
C LYS A 125 0.89 -11.14 1.94
N THR A 126 0.70 -12.45 1.97
CA THR A 126 0.63 -13.22 3.21
C THR A 126 1.76 -14.25 3.21
N MET A 127 2.52 -14.28 4.29
CA MET A 127 3.57 -15.27 4.53
C MET A 127 3.20 -16.07 5.78
N VAL A 128 3.62 -17.32 5.83
CA VAL A 128 3.43 -18.19 7.01
C VAL A 128 4.76 -18.30 7.73
N SER A 129 4.75 -18.17 9.05
CA SER A 129 5.94 -18.36 9.88
C SER A 129 6.52 -19.76 9.69
N GLN A 130 7.84 -19.82 9.52
CA GLN A 130 8.64 -21.04 9.43
C GLN A 130 8.88 -21.67 10.80
N MET A 131 8.76 -20.88 11.86
CA MET A 131 8.94 -21.32 13.25
C MET A 131 7.62 -21.78 13.90
N ASN A 132 6.50 -21.14 13.55
CA ASN A 132 5.17 -21.46 14.06
C ASN A 132 4.09 -21.25 12.97
N PRO A 133 3.61 -22.32 12.30
CA PRO A 133 2.64 -22.23 11.21
C PRO A 133 1.28 -21.61 11.57
N GLU A 134 0.96 -21.45 12.85
CA GLU A 134 -0.25 -20.73 13.30
C GLU A 134 -0.14 -19.22 13.10
N ILE A 135 1.08 -18.69 13.01
CA ILE A 135 1.38 -17.29 12.81
C ILE A 135 1.49 -16.99 11.32
N LYS A 136 0.76 -15.96 10.88
CA LYS A 136 0.87 -15.39 9.55
C LYS A 136 1.44 -13.97 9.64
N PHE A 137 2.17 -13.58 8.61
CA PHE A 137 2.60 -12.21 8.40
C PHE A 137 1.81 -11.64 7.24
N VAL A 138 0.97 -10.63 7.51
CA VAL A 138 0.18 -9.92 6.50
C VAL A 138 0.87 -8.59 6.18
N PHE A 139 1.11 -8.35 4.90
CA PHE A 139 1.82 -7.19 4.38
C PHE A 139 0.92 -6.36 3.46
N GLY A 140 1.05 -5.05 3.53
CA GLY A 140 0.50 -4.13 2.54
C GLY A 140 0.80 -2.67 2.86
N GLU A 141 0.30 -1.78 2.02
CA GLU A 141 0.36 -0.34 2.25
C GLU A 141 -0.38 0.06 3.54
N ALA A 142 0.24 0.98 4.28
CA ALA A 142 -0.35 1.64 5.44
C ALA A 142 -0.89 3.04 5.09
N GLY A 143 -0.40 3.64 4.01
CA GLY A 143 -0.75 4.98 3.59
C GLY A 143 0.47 5.79 3.17
N VAL A 144 0.35 7.10 3.28
CA VAL A 144 1.45 8.05 3.10
C VAL A 144 1.67 8.85 4.38
N ASP A 145 2.92 9.19 4.69
CA ASP A 145 3.22 10.09 5.80
C ASP A 145 2.97 11.57 5.43
N TYR A 146 3.16 12.47 6.39
CA TYR A 146 2.96 13.91 6.20
C TYR A 146 3.84 14.55 5.11
N LYS A 147 4.94 13.89 4.70
CA LYS A 147 5.81 14.33 3.60
C LYS A 147 5.44 13.71 2.27
N GLY A 148 4.42 12.84 2.26
CA GLY A 148 3.97 12.11 1.08
C GLY A 148 4.74 10.81 0.83
N TYR A 149 5.61 10.36 1.75
CA TYR A 149 6.35 9.11 1.56
C TYR A 149 5.45 7.90 1.78
N LYS A 150 5.57 6.91 0.91
CA LYS A 150 4.81 5.67 1.05
C LYS A 150 5.25 4.89 2.29
N CYS A 151 4.25 4.47 3.05
CA CYS A 151 4.40 3.71 4.26
C CYS A 151 3.76 2.34 4.06
N PHE A 152 4.48 1.29 4.43
CA PHE A 152 4.03 -0.10 4.43
C PHE A 152 3.96 -0.61 5.85
N GLN A 153 3.22 -1.69 6.04
CA GLN A 153 3.07 -2.37 7.32
C GLN A 153 3.22 -3.88 7.14
N ILE A 154 3.83 -4.50 8.14
CA ILE A 154 3.84 -5.95 8.34
C ILE A 154 3.23 -6.20 9.70
N ARG A 155 2.21 -7.07 9.76
CA ARG A 155 1.56 -7.47 11.00
C ARG A 155 1.71 -8.96 11.19
N ALA A 156 2.20 -9.36 12.36
CA ALA A 156 2.18 -10.74 12.79
C ALA A 156 0.81 -11.03 13.40
N VAL A 157 0.12 -12.06 12.90
CA VAL A 157 -1.25 -12.37 13.28
C VAL A 157 -1.41 -13.83 13.65
N LYS A 158 -2.23 -14.11 14.66
CA LYS A 158 -2.57 -15.47 15.08
C LYS A 158 -4.01 -15.50 15.55
N ASN A 159 -4.78 -16.48 15.05
CA ASN A 159 -6.17 -16.72 15.48
C ASN A 159 -7.10 -15.50 15.42
N GLY A 160 -6.87 -14.58 14.47
CA GLY A 160 -7.70 -13.38 14.34
C GLY A 160 -7.21 -12.17 15.14
N GLU A 161 -6.06 -12.27 15.82
CA GLU A 161 -5.51 -11.20 16.65
C GLU A 161 -4.13 -10.74 16.12
N GLU A 162 -3.87 -9.43 16.22
CA GLU A 162 -2.54 -8.83 15.96
C GLU A 162 -1.61 -9.14 17.15
N ILE A 163 -0.50 -9.84 16.91
CA ILE A 163 0.55 -10.09 17.90
C ILE A 163 1.47 -8.85 17.99
N ASP A 164 1.92 -8.37 16.83
CA ASP A 164 2.81 -7.23 16.73
C ASP A 164 2.74 -6.64 15.31
N LYS A 165 3.19 -5.40 15.18
CA LYS A 165 3.18 -4.66 13.92
C LYS A 165 4.42 -3.79 13.79
N ILE A 166 4.93 -3.69 12.58
CA ILE A 166 5.99 -2.76 12.22
C ILE A 166 5.64 -1.99 10.95
N TYR A 167 6.09 -0.75 10.87
CA TYR A 167 5.98 0.08 9.68
C TYR A 167 7.32 0.19 8.96
N VAL A 168 7.27 0.22 7.63
CA VAL A 168 8.44 0.36 6.76
C VAL A 168 8.19 1.51 5.81
N LYS A 169 9.07 2.50 5.80
CA LYS A 169 9.05 3.58 4.80
C LYS A 169 9.86 3.18 3.60
N SER A 170 9.29 3.27 2.41
CA SER A 170 9.99 2.98 1.16
C SER A 170 9.21 3.52 -0.04
N GLU A 171 9.91 4.08 -1.01
CA GLU A 171 9.30 4.51 -2.28
C GLU A 171 9.19 3.37 -3.31
N PHE A 172 10.00 2.32 -3.14
CA PHE A 172 10.17 1.26 -4.13
C PHE A 172 9.64 -0.10 -3.67
N LEU A 173 9.26 -0.23 -2.40
CA LEU A 173 8.80 -1.51 -1.87
C LEU A 173 7.47 -1.89 -2.53
N THR A 174 7.38 -3.13 -2.98
CA THR A 174 6.16 -3.76 -3.47
C THR A 174 6.00 -5.12 -2.80
N HIS A 175 4.83 -5.73 -2.92
CA HIS A 175 4.59 -7.04 -2.33
C HIS A 175 5.52 -8.13 -2.90
N ASP A 176 5.99 -8.00 -4.13
CA ASP A 176 6.94 -8.95 -4.72
C ASP A 176 8.31 -8.91 -4.05
N LEU A 177 8.72 -7.75 -3.54
CA LEU A 177 10.01 -7.53 -2.88
C LEU A 177 10.02 -7.89 -1.37
N VAL A 178 8.96 -8.52 -0.87
CA VAL A 178 8.88 -8.96 0.52
C VAL A 178 8.82 -10.48 0.56
N SER A 179 9.77 -11.17 1.18
CA SER A 179 9.76 -12.65 1.27
C SER A 179 10.13 -13.11 2.67
N ILE A 180 9.71 -14.32 3.04
CA ILE A 180 10.19 -14.98 4.27
C ILE A 180 11.27 -15.99 3.89
N ILE A 181 12.37 -16.00 4.64
CA ILE A 181 13.44 -16.99 4.44
C ILE A 181 12.90 -18.37 4.82
N ASN A 182 13.04 -19.34 3.92
CA ASN A 182 12.57 -20.69 4.14
C ASN A 182 13.29 -21.38 5.30
N LYS A 183 12.61 -22.30 5.99
CA LYS A 183 13.15 -23.00 7.16
C LYS A 183 14.51 -23.68 6.91
N GLN A 184 14.71 -24.25 5.72
CA GLN A 184 15.93 -24.98 5.35
C GLN A 184 17.14 -24.05 5.20
N GLU A 185 16.90 -22.80 4.81
CA GLU A 185 17.92 -21.77 4.59
C GLU A 185 18.15 -20.91 5.84
N ASN A 186 17.22 -20.98 6.79
CA ASN A 186 17.22 -20.15 7.99
C ASN A 186 18.05 -20.76 9.12
N THR A 187 19.23 -20.20 9.35
CA THR A 187 20.13 -20.59 10.45
C THR A 187 19.91 -19.77 11.74
N TYR A 188 19.01 -18.78 11.72
CA TYR A 188 18.85 -17.79 12.79
C TYR A 188 17.92 -18.23 13.94
N GLY A 189 17.24 -19.37 13.78
CA GLY A 189 16.32 -19.91 14.79
C GLY A 189 15.08 -19.04 15.07
N THR A 190 14.76 -18.14 14.15
CA THR A 190 13.69 -17.15 14.26
C THR A 190 13.18 -16.81 12.87
N ASP A 191 11.94 -16.33 12.71
CA ASP A 191 11.47 -15.91 11.39
C ASP A 191 12.20 -14.64 10.94
N VAL A 192 12.62 -14.65 9.68
CA VAL A 192 13.27 -13.50 9.03
C VAL A 192 12.56 -13.23 7.72
N ILE A 193 12.07 -12.01 7.57
CA ILE A 193 11.42 -11.49 6.38
C ILE A 193 12.40 -10.52 5.71
N THR A 194 12.71 -10.76 4.46
CA THR A 194 13.59 -9.96 3.61
C THR A 194 12.81 -8.88 2.89
N LEU A 195 13.38 -7.68 2.86
CA LEU A 195 12.93 -6.53 2.08
C LEU A 195 13.98 -6.25 1.00
N CYS A 196 13.71 -6.74 -0.20
CA CYS A 196 14.68 -6.85 -1.28
C CYS A 196 14.95 -5.52 -1.98
N ASN A 197 16.10 -5.43 -2.62
CA ASN A 197 16.38 -4.35 -3.56
C ASN A 197 15.49 -4.50 -4.81
N PRO A 198 14.81 -3.45 -5.30
CA PRO A 198 14.10 -3.50 -6.58
C PRO A 198 14.96 -3.95 -7.77
N ASP A 199 16.28 -3.72 -7.72
CA ASP A 199 17.21 -4.09 -8.78
C ASP A 199 17.71 -5.55 -8.70
N SER A 200 17.24 -6.33 -7.72
CA SER A 200 17.68 -7.71 -7.52
C SER A 200 16.84 -8.72 -8.30
N GLU A 201 17.51 -9.73 -8.88
CA GLU A 201 16.84 -10.83 -9.61
C GLU A 201 16.19 -11.85 -8.66
N SER A 202 16.67 -11.93 -7.42
CA SER A 202 16.17 -12.81 -6.37
C SER A 202 15.91 -12.03 -5.09
N CYS A 203 15.00 -12.56 -4.28
CA CYS A 203 14.68 -12.06 -2.96
C CYS A 203 15.28 -12.97 -1.89
N ASP A 204 16.61 -13.02 -1.85
CA ASP A 204 17.40 -13.78 -0.88
C ASP A 204 18.13 -12.86 0.11
N VAL A 205 18.90 -13.46 1.01
CA VAL A 205 19.67 -12.70 2.01
C VAL A 205 20.71 -11.77 1.37
N THR A 206 21.35 -12.17 0.27
CA THR A 206 22.44 -11.38 -0.32
C THR A 206 21.96 -10.15 -1.08
N SER A 207 20.72 -10.18 -1.53
CA SER A 207 20.03 -9.17 -2.34
C SER A 207 19.15 -8.22 -1.51
N SER A 208 19.05 -8.45 -0.20
CA SER A 208 18.18 -7.70 0.69
C SER A 208 18.82 -6.45 1.28
N ASN A 209 18.10 -5.33 1.22
CA ASN A 209 18.54 -4.06 1.80
C ASN A 209 18.19 -3.95 3.29
N SER A 210 17.14 -4.64 3.72
CA SER A 210 16.68 -4.66 5.10
C SER A 210 15.96 -5.97 5.42
N TYR A 211 15.91 -6.29 6.71
CA TYR A 211 15.27 -7.49 7.24
C TYR A 211 14.31 -7.10 8.35
N ILE A 212 13.19 -7.80 8.42
CA ILE A 212 12.29 -7.81 9.56
C ILE A 212 12.43 -9.16 10.26
N VAL A 213 12.83 -9.13 11.52
CA VAL A 213 13.01 -10.30 12.36
C VAL A 213 11.80 -10.42 13.27
N PHE A 214 11.19 -11.60 13.33
CA PHE A 214 10.14 -11.89 14.29
C PHE A 214 10.66 -12.87 15.35
N LYS A 215 10.94 -12.36 16.55
CA LYS A 215 11.47 -13.11 17.69
C LYS A 215 10.70 -12.74 18.95
N ASN A 216 10.37 -13.72 19.79
CA ASN A 216 9.67 -13.49 21.07
C ASN A 216 8.40 -12.64 20.91
N ASN A 217 7.59 -12.92 19.87
CA ASN A 217 6.38 -12.17 19.55
C ASN A 217 6.62 -10.68 19.22
N LYS A 218 7.82 -10.32 18.77
CA LYS A 218 8.16 -8.95 18.36
C LYS A 218 8.79 -8.88 16.98
N LEU A 219 8.31 -7.94 16.17
CA LEU A 219 8.85 -7.57 14.87
C LEU A 219 9.91 -6.48 15.07
N MET A 220 11.09 -6.69 14.52
CA MET A 220 12.22 -5.76 14.61
C MET A 220 12.86 -5.59 13.25
N GLN A 221 13.10 -4.35 12.84
CA GLN A 221 13.82 -4.05 11.61
C GLN A 221 15.33 -4.00 11.86
N THR A 222 16.12 -4.61 10.97
CA THR A 222 17.58 -4.55 10.96
C THR A 222 18.12 -4.47 9.53
N THR A 223 19.35 -4.00 9.38
CA THR A 223 20.10 -4.02 8.10
C THR A 223 21.15 -5.13 8.07
N THR A 224 21.37 -5.83 9.19
CA THR A 224 22.31 -6.95 9.29
C THR A 224 21.74 -8.08 10.14
N LEU A 225 21.99 -9.31 9.72
CA LEU A 225 21.60 -10.52 10.44
C LEU A 225 22.73 -11.06 11.34
N VAL A 226 23.96 -10.57 11.19
CA VAL A 226 25.12 -10.98 12.02
C VAL A 226 24.89 -10.68 13.50
N ALA A 227 24.11 -9.64 13.80
CA ALA A 227 23.72 -9.28 15.16
C ALA A 227 22.81 -10.34 15.83
N LEU A 228 22.09 -11.16 15.06
CA LEU A 228 21.21 -12.20 15.61
C LEU A 228 21.98 -13.39 16.19
N GLU A 229 23.22 -13.62 15.74
CA GLU A 229 24.12 -14.65 16.28
C GLU A 229 24.79 -14.23 17.60
N LYS A 230 24.71 -12.94 17.98
CA LYS A 230 25.46 -12.38 19.13
C LYS A 230 24.67 -11.55 20.14
N ILE A 231 23.34 -11.50 20.11
CA ILE A 231 22.58 -10.59 20.99
C ILE A 231 21.57 -11.32 21.88
N GLU A 232 21.91 -11.41 23.18
CA GLU A 232 20.96 -11.12 24.26
C GLU A 232 20.50 -9.66 24.12
N LEU A 233 19.18 -9.50 23.97
CA LEU A 233 18.42 -8.25 23.77
C LEU A 233 19.18 -6.95 24.08
N GLN A 234 19.63 -6.26 23.03
CA GLN A 234 19.73 -4.80 23.07
C GLN A 234 18.46 -4.22 22.46
N GLN A 235 17.62 -3.75 23.37
CA GLN A 235 16.46 -2.93 23.15
C GLN A 235 16.95 -1.58 22.65
N ASP A 236 16.68 -1.28 21.38
CA ASP A 236 16.33 0.04 20.86
C ASP A 236 16.52 0.05 19.33
N ASN A 237 15.39 0.01 18.62
CA ASN A 237 15.20 0.84 17.44
C ASN A 237 13.72 1.07 17.26
N TYR A 238 13.35 2.34 17.40
CA TYR A 238 12.02 2.88 17.44
C TYR A 238 11.18 2.37 16.26
N ALA A 239 9.98 1.86 16.58
CA ALA A 239 8.90 1.82 15.62
C ALA A 239 8.76 3.22 15.01
N VAL A 240 9.06 3.36 13.72
CA VAL A 240 8.83 4.61 13.03
C VAL A 240 7.31 4.82 13.02
N SER A 241 6.84 5.75 13.84
CA SER A 241 5.45 6.18 13.84
C SER A 241 5.16 6.81 12.48
N CYS A 242 4.29 6.18 11.69
CA CYS A 242 3.61 6.84 10.58
C CYS A 242 2.53 7.72 11.21
N GLU A 243 2.89 8.92 11.67
CA GLU A 243 1.91 9.88 12.20
C GLU A 243 0.99 10.30 11.04
N PHE A 244 -0.20 9.68 10.99
CA PHE A 244 -1.29 10.09 10.13
C PHE A 244 -1.99 11.26 10.81
N GLU A 245 -1.59 12.50 10.51
CA GLU A 245 -2.33 13.67 10.96
C GLU A 245 -3.69 13.71 10.25
N ASN A 246 -4.76 13.41 10.98
CA ASN A 246 -6.11 13.76 10.57
C ASN A 246 -6.22 15.29 10.51
N LYS A 247 -6.32 15.87 9.32
CA LYS A 247 -6.84 17.22 9.11
C LYS A 247 -8.27 17.15 8.59
#